data_AF-U1R684-F1
#
_entry.id   AF-U1R684-F1
#
_cell.length_a   1.000
_cell.length_b   1.000
_cell.length_c   1.000
_cell.angle_alpha   90.00
_cell.angle_beta   90.00
_cell.angle_gamma   90.00
#
_symmetry.space_group_name_H-M   'P 1'
#
loop_
_entity.id
_entity.type
_entity.pdbx_description
1 polymer ?
#
loop_
_entity_poly.entity_id
_entity_poly.type
_entity_poly.pdbx_seq_one_letter_code
_entity_poly.pdbx_strand_id
1 'polypeptide(L)'
;MKILSMDVSFPSNPEDPGFYEAQDALTDVLERRNPIFSYVARRMLDREPWTEGTGTVEDVRRIVRGFYDDAGRSVPDYFPADEPAEKQFDTGRLKWQRDIDGGRVSFEREPDALRAEFDREAWEVHDYEKRLDKRFMADKSGRSVYIGAPERFADWIGYSVETLLADPEENDPTDSTGDGADDPPDDTDHDGESTGFLGRLFG
;
A
#
# COMPACT_ATOMS: atom_id res chain seq x y z
N MET A 1 -14.86 -2.33 15.18
CA MET A 1 -14.73 -3.67 14.59
C MET A 1 -14.09 -3.47 13.22
N LYS A 2 -12.79 -3.74 13.07
CA LYS A 2 -12.10 -3.60 11.78
C LYS A 2 -12.10 -4.98 11.12
N ILE A 3 -12.71 -5.10 9.96
CA ILE A 3 -12.69 -6.31 9.12
C ILE A 3 -11.38 -6.25 8.33
N LEU A 4 -10.59 -7.32 8.38
CA LEU A 4 -9.43 -7.50 7.51
C LEU A 4 -9.97 -7.63 6.08
N SER A 5 -9.74 -6.61 5.24
CA SER A 5 -10.11 -6.65 3.82
C SER A 5 -8.94 -7.27 3.06
N MET A 6 -9.09 -8.52 2.63
CA MET A 6 -8.18 -9.14 1.67
C MET A 6 -8.79 -8.92 0.29
N ASP A 7 -8.18 -8.09 -0.56
CA ASP A 7 -8.53 -8.01 -1.98
C ASP A 7 -7.93 -9.23 -2.70
N VAL A 8 -8.58 -10.39 -2.53
CA VAL A 8 -8.41 -11.49 -3.48
C VAL A 8 -9.36 -11.17 -4.63
N SER A 9 -8.83 -10.61 -5.71
CA SER A 9 -9.61 -10.28 -6.90
C SER A 9 -9.94 -11.57 -7.63
N PHE A 10 -11.09 -12.16 -7.29
CA PHE A 10 -11.73 -13.14 -8.16
C PHE A 10 -12.24 -12.41 -9.41
N PRO A 11 -12.29 -13.08 -10.58
CA PRO A 11 -13.01 -12.53 -11.71
C PRO A 11 -14.41 -12.15 -11.23
N SER A 12 -14.79 -10.90 -11.47
CA SER A 12 -15.96 -10.27 -10.85
C SER A 12 -17.02 -9.89 -11.87
N ASN A 13 -16.66 -9.92 -13.17
CA ASN A 13 -17.60 -9.85 -14.26
C ASN A 13 -17.93 -11.28 -14.75
N PRO A 14 -19.22 -11.65 -14.91
CA PRO A 14 -19.63 -12.92 -15.54
C PRO A 14 -19.03 -13.18 -16.93
N GLU A 15 -18.61 -12.13 -17.62
CA GLU A 15 -17.95 -12.22 -18.93
C GLU A 15 -16.45 -12.54 -18.84
N ASP A 16 -15.85 -12.46 -17.65
CA ASP A 16 -14.43 -12.75 -17.45
C ASP A 16 -14.17 -14.27 -17.54
N PRO A 17 -13.15 -14.71 -18.29
CA PRO A 17 -12.73 -16.10 -18.29
C PRO A 17 -12.44 -16.60 -16.87
N GLY A 18 -13.03 -17.74 -16.50
CA GLY A 18 -12.84 -18.35 -15.18
C GLY A 18 -13.74 -17.78 -14.07
N PHE A 19 -14.67 -16.84 -14.36
CA PHE A 19 -15.61 -16.30 -13.37
C PHE A 19 -16.41 -17.39 -12.66
N TYR A 20 -17.09 -18.25 -13.42
CA TYR A 20 -17.94 -19.29 -12.84
C TYR A 20 -17.13 -20.35 -12.07
N GLU A 21 -15.96 -20.73 -12.58
CA GLU A 21 -15.05 -21.66 -11.88
C GLU A 21 -14.55 -21.08 -10.55
N ALA A 22 -14.26 -19.78 -10.51
CA ALA A 22 -13.89 -19.08 -9.29
C ALA A 22 -15.04 -19.01 -8.27
N GLN A 23 -16.27 -18.76 -8.74
CA GLN A 23 -17.47 -18.76 -7.89
C GLN A 23 -17.77 -20.14 -7.30
N ASP A 24 -17.64 -21.21 -8.11
CA ASP A 24 -17.84 -22.58 -7.66
C ASP A 24 -16.75 -22.97 -6.64
N ALA A 25 -15.48 -22.68 -6.92
CA ALA A 25 -14.38 -22.94 -5.99
C ALA A 25 -14.54 -22.18 -4.66
N LEU A 26 -15.01 -20.93 -4.71
CA LEU A 26 -15.32 -20.15 -3.51
C LEU A 26 -16.47 -20.78 -2.72
N THR A 27 -17.54 -21.18 -3.41
CA THR A 27 -18.70 -21.85 -2.80
C THR A 27 -18.27 -23.14 -2.09
N ASP A 28 -17.47 -23.97 -2.76
CA ASP A 28 -16.92 -25.20 -2.20
C ASP A 28 -16.11 -24.95 -0.91
N VAL A 29 -15.31 -23.88 -0.89
CA VAL A 29 -14.54 -23.49 0.30
C VAL A 29 -15.46 -23.01 1.44
N LEU A 30 -16.50 -22.25 1.12
CA LEU A 30 -17.45 -21.70 2.10
C LEU A 30 -18.36 -22.77 2.70
N GLU A 31 -18.78 -23.77 1.92
CA GLU A 31 -19.63 -24.87 2.39
C GLU A 31 -18.86 -25.91 3.20
N ARG A 32 -17.53 -25.94 3.05
CA ARG A 32 -16.67 -26.91 3.74
C ARG A 32 -16.68 -26.63 5.24
N ARG A 33 -16.98 -27.67 6.03
CA ARG A 33 -16.84 -27.60 7.49
C ARG A 33 -15.39 -27.23 7.83
N ASN A 34 -15.24 -26.13 8.57
CA ASN A 34 -13.95 -25.66 9.06
C ASN A 34 -13.75 -26.10 10.53
N PRO A 35 -13.06 -27.23 10.78
CA PRO A 35 -12.84 -27.70 12.16
C PRO A 35 -11.92 -26.77 12.97
N ILE A 36 -11.10 -25.96 12.31
CA ILE A 36 -10.23 -24.97 12.99
C ILE A 36 -11.09 -23.91 13.66
N PHE A 37 -12.16 -23.43 13.00
CA PHE A 37 -13.09 -22.49 13.60
C PHE A 37 -13.68 -23.05 14.90
N SER A 38 -14.18 -24.29 14.88
CA SER A 38 -14.76 -24.92 16.09
C SER A 38 -13.72 -25.10 17.20
N TYR A 39 -12.49 -25.48 16.86
CA TYR A 39 -11.39 -25.56 17.83
C TYR A 39 -11.11 -24.20 18.48
N VAL A 40 -10.95 -23.15 17.68
CA VAL A 40 -10.68 -21.79 18.15
C VAL A 40 -11.84 -21.28 19.00
N ALA A 41 -13.08 -21.42 18.52
CA ALA A 41 -14.27 -20.97 19.25
C ALA A 41 -14.41 -21.65 20.62
N ARG A 42 -14.15 -22.96 20.69
CA ARG A 42 -14.16 -23.69 21.96
C ARG A 42 -13.07 -23.18 22.90
N ARG A 43 -11.82 -23.02 22.42
CA ARG A 43 -10.71 -22.49 23.24
C ARG A 43 -10.98 -21.06 23.73
N MET A 44 -11.60 -20.24 22.90
CA MET A 44 -12.07 -18.91 23.29
C MET A 44 -13.07 -19.02 24.44
N LEU A 45 -14.15 -19.78 24.30
CA LEU A 45 -15.18 -19.93 25.34
C LEU A 45 -14.67 -20.59 26.63
N ASP A 46 -13.79 -21.58 26.52
CA ASP A 46 -13.29 -22.34 27.68
C ASP A 46 -12.24 -21.57 28.48
N ARG A 47 -11.45 -20.70 27.84
CA ARG A 47 -10.31 -20.00 28.46
C ARG A 47 -10.54 -18.50 28.68
N GLU A 48 -11.56 -17.94 28.05
CA GLU A 48 -11.94 -16.52 28.12
C GLU A 48 -10.75 -15.53 28.02
N PRO A 49 -9.81 -15.72 27.08
CA PRO A 49 -8.56 -14.96 27.05
C PRO A 49 -8.75 -13.45 26.83
N TRP A 50 -9.89 -13.04 26.27
CA TRP A 50 -10.24 -11.61 26.09
C TRP A 50 -10.37 -10.85 27.41
N THR A 51 -10.54 -11.54 28.54
CA THR A 51 -10.59 -10.93 29.87
C THR A 51 -9.24 -10.37 30.32
N GLU A 52 -8.13 -10.83 29.72
CA GLU A 52 -6.76 -10.39 30.01
C GLU A 52 -6.38 -9.09 29.28
N GLY A 53 -7.24 -8.55 28.41
CA GLY A 53 -7.07 -7.23 27.79
C GLY A 53 -6.12 -7.16 26.59
N THR A 54 -5.62 -8.30 26.09
CA THR A 54 -4.73 -8.38 24.91
C THR A 54 -5.45 -8.13 23.58
N GLY A 55 -6.78 -8.28 23.56
CA GLY A 55 -7.62 -8.07 22.39
C GLY A 55 -7.88 -9.36 21.60
N THR A 56 -9.10 -9.51 21.09
CA THR A 56 -9.63 -10.76 20.52
C THR A 56 -8.77 -11.34 19.39
N VAL A 57 -8.12 -10.50 18.58
CA VAL A 57 -7.27 -10.95 17.46
C VAL A 57 -5.96 -11.57 17.97
N GLU A 58 -5.35 -10.97 18.98
CA GLU A 58 -4.15 -11.51 19.64
C GLU A 58 -4.46 -12.87 20.27
N ASP A 59 -5.62 -12.97 20.92
CA ASP A 59 -6.07 -14.19 21.57
C ASP A 59 -6.31 -15.33 20.57
N VAL A 60 -6.98 -15.02 19.46
CA VAL A 60 -7.17 -15.98 18.37
C VAL A 60 -5.82 -16.41 17.78
N ARG A 61 -4.89 -15.48 17.57
CA ARG A 61 -3.54 -15.77 17.03
C ARG A 61 -2.77 -16.72 17.95
N ARG A 62 -2.78 -16.45 19.26
CA ARG A 62 -2.19 -17.29 20.31
C ARG A 62 -2.81 -18.70 20.32
N ILE A 63 -4.14 -18.80 20.18
CA ILE A 63 -4.83 -20.10 20.11
C ILE A 63 -4.44 -20.88 18.84
N VAL A 64 -4.33 -20.22 17.68
CA VAL A 64 -3.93 -20.88 16.43
C VAL A 64 -2.48 -21.34 16.48
N ARG A 65 -1.56 -20.59 17.10
CA ARG A 65 -0.19 -21.08 17.34
C ARG A 65 -0.19 -22.32 18.23
N GLY A 66 -0.91 -22.27 19.34
CA GLY A 66 -1.06 -23.42 20.22
C GLY A 66 -1.70 -24.64 19.53
N PHE A 67 -2.54 -24.44 18.51
CA PHE A 67 -3.05 -25.54 17.68
C PHE A 67 -1.94 -26.24 16.89
N TYR A 68 -1.00 -25.49 16.29
CA TYR A 68 0.14 -26.07 15.59
C TYR A 68 1.07 -26.81 16.55
N ASP A 69 1.33 -26.22 17.72
CA ASP A 69 2.12 -26.85 18.78
C ASP A 69 1.48 -28.16 19.27
N ASP A 70 0.18 -28.13 19.59
CA ASP A 70 -0.60 -29.31 20.00
C ASP A 70 -0.62 -30.40 18.92
N ALA A 71 -0.55 -30.00 17.64
CA ALA A 71 -0.49 -30.91 16.50
C ALA A 71 0.92 -31.41 16.16
N GLY A 72 1.96 -30.94 16.86
CA GLY A 72 3.37 -31.28 16.57
C GLY A 72 3.83 -30.80 15.20
N ARG A 73 3.28 -29.68 14.71
CA ARG A 73 3.61 -29.10 13.41
C ARG A 73 4.24 -27.72 13.59
N SER A 74 5.17 -27.37 12.70
CA SER A 74 5.69 -26.01 12.64
C SER A 74 4.59 -25.05 12.14
N VAL A 75 4.56 -23.86 12.73
CA VAL A 75 3.75 -22.76 12.23
C VAL A 75 4.25 -22.39 10.82
N PRO A 76 3.36 -22.21 9.81
CA PRO A 76 3.80 -21.82 8.47
C PRO A 76 4.43 -20.42 8.44
N ASP A 77 5.43 -20.22 7.58
CA ASP A 77 6.18 -18.95 7.49
C ASP A 77 5.31 -17.73 7.15
N TYR A 78 4.19 -17.94 6.44
CA TYR A 78 3.23 -16.87 6.11
C TYR A 78 2.30 -16.50 7.27
N PHE A 79 2.25 -17.30 8.34
CA PHE A 79 1.41 -16.99 9.48
C PHE A 79 2.06 -15.85 10.28
N PRO A 80 1.31 -14.82 10.68
CA PRO A 80 1.83 -13.69 11.46
C PRO A 80 2.23 -14.16 12.88
N ALA A 81 3.42 -14.75 13.01
CA ALA A 81 3.87 -15.49 14.18
C ALA A 81 4.52 -14.62 15.27
N ASP A 82 4.62 -13.31 15.08
CA ASP A 82 5.12 -12.41 16.12
C ASP A 82 4.12 -11.29 16.42
N GLU A 83 3.64 -10.58 15.41
CA GLU A 83 2.73 -9.45 15.54
C GLU A 83 1.46 -9.61 14.67
N PRO A 84 0.38 -8.83 14.89
CA PRO A 84 -0.82 -8.90 14.05
C PRO A 84 -0.50 -8.62 12.58
N ALA A 85 -1.17 -9.34 11.67
CA ALA A 85 -1.02 -9.12 10.23
C ALA A 85 -1.34 -7.68 9.84
N GLU A 86 -2.23 -7.00 10.56
CA GLU A 86 -2.59 -5.61 10.34
C GLU A 86 -1.43 -4.63 10.57
N LYS A 87 -0.43 -5.00 11.38
CA LYS A 87 0.77 -4.17 11.54
C LYS A 87 1.75 -4.33 10.38
N GLN A 88 1.86 -5.54 9.84
CA GLN A 88 2.74 -5.85 8.71
C GLN A 88 2.12 -5.41 7.39
N PHE A 89 0.84 -5.72 7.21
CA PHE A 89 0.06 -5.56 5.98
C PHE A 89 -1.09 -4.56 6.17
N ASP A 90 -0.79 -3.38 6.73
CA ASP A 90 -1.75 -2.28 6.81
C ASP A 90 -2.11 -1.82 5.38
N THR A 91 -3.26 -2.28 4.88
CA THR A 91 -3.73 -1.95 3.52
C THR A 91 -4.00 -0.46 3.34
N GLY A 92 -4.33 0.25 4.42
CA GLY A 92 -4.43 1.70 4.40
C GLY A 92 -3.07 2.33 4.15
N ARG A 93 -2.06 1.92 4.91
CA ARG A 93 -0.67 2.38 4.73
C ARG A 93 -0.17 2.12 3.32
N LEU A 94 -0.34 0.90 2.81
CA LEU A 94 0.10 0.51 1.47
C LEU A 94 -0.58 1.34 0.38
N LYS A 95 -1.88 1.65 0.53
CA LYS A 95 -2.62 2.49 -0.42
C LYS A 95 -2.11 3.94 -0.43
N TRP A 96 -1.81 4.49 0.76
CA TRP A 96 -1.20 5.81 0.90
C TRP A 96 0.18 5.84 0.25
N GLN A 97 1.09 4.93 0.63
CA GLN A 97 2.44 4.82 0.07
C GLN A 97 2.43 4.76 -1.46
N ARG A 98 1.64 3.85 -2.04
CA ARG A 98 1.51 3.71 -3.51
C ARG A 98 1.11 5.00 -4.22
N ASP A 99 0.27 5.81 -3.59
CA ASP A 99 -0.22 7.05 -4.18
C ASP A 99 0.71 8.25 -3.93
N ILE A 100 1.43 8.25 -2.81
CA ILE A 100 2.54 9.19 -2.55
C ILE A 100 3.67 8.94 -3.54
N ASP A 101 4.17 7.70 -3.63
CA ASP A 101 5.23 7.29 -4.57
C ASP A 101 4.82 7.50 -6.02
N GLY A 102 3.52 7.37 -6.30
CA GLY A 102 2.95 7.57 -7.63
C GLY A 102 2.65 9.03 -7.99
N GLY A 103 3.01 10.00 -7.14
CA GLY A 103 2.75 11.43 -7.36
C GLY A 103 1.27 11.82 -7.39
N ARG A 104 0.38 10.96 -6.87
CA ARG A 104 -1.08 11.20 -6.80
C ARG A 104 -1.50 11.88 -5.50
N VAL A 105 -0.55 12.18 -4.63
CA VAL A 105 -0.75 12.95 -3.40
C VAL A 105 0.39 13.94 -3.28
N SER A 106 0.07 15.22 -3.16
CA SER A 106 1.02 16.26 -2.76
C SER A 106 0.73 16.70 -1.34
N PHE A 107 1.75 17.22 -0.64
CA PHE A 107 1.60 17.69 0.72
C PHE A 107 1.96 19.16 0.83
N GLU A 108 1.12 19.90 1.55
CA GLU A 108 1.38 21.28 1.91
C GLU A 108 1.49 21.38 3.45
N ARG A 109 2.42 22.22 3.90
CA ARG A 109 2.56 22.51 5.33
C ARG A 109 1.52 23.54 5.74
N GLU A 110 0.77 23.19 6.79
CA GLU A 110 -0.07 24.11 7.56
C GLU A 110 0.57 24.33 8.94
N PRO A 111 0.18 25.40 9.70
CA PRO A 111 0.86 25.77 10.95
C PRO A 111 1.05 24.63 11.95
N ASP A 112 0.05 23.76 12.09
CA ASP A 112 0.06 22.62 13.04
C ASP A 112 -0.34 21.30 12.34
N ALA A 113 -0.22 21.22 11.01
CA ALA A 113 -0.71 20.08 10.25
C ALA A 113 -0.04 19.90 8.88
N LEU A 114 -0.37 18.76 8.28
CA LEU A 114 -0.13 18.50 6.86
C LEU A 114 -1.46 18.47 6.15
N ARG A 115 -1.53 19.15 5.00
CA ARG A 115 -2.64 19.00 4.07
C ARG A 115 -2.19 18.12 2.93
N ALA A 116 -2.79 16.95 2.80
CA ALA A 116 -2.59 16.04 1.68
C ALA A 116 -3.62 16.35 0.59
N GLU A 117 -3.20 16.80 -0.57
CA GLU A 117 -4.05 17.05 -1.74
C GLU A 117 -3.97 15.85 -2.69
N PHE A 118 -5.12 15.28 -3.06
CA PHE A 118 -5.17 14.10 -3.90
C PHE A 118 -5.46 14.44 -5.35
N ASP A 119 -4.75 13.78 -6.27
CA ASP A 119 -5.17 13.66 -7.67
C ASP A 119 -6.20 12.54 -7.89
N ARG A 120 -7.36 12.70 -7.25
CA ARG A 120 -8.48 11.73 -7.28
C ARG A 120 -9.82 12.43 -7.13
N GLU A 121 -10.90 11.69 -7.35
CA GLU A 121 -12.25 12.18 -7.05
C GLU A 121 -12.50 12.26 -5.53
N ALA A 122 -13.27 13.26 -5.10
CA ALA A 122 -13.51 13.51 -3.67
C ALA A 122 -14.14 12.31 -2.94
N TRP A 123 -14.93 11.48 -3.63
CA TRP A 123 -15.52 10.29 -3.03
C TRP A 123 -14.49 9.17 -2.80
N GLU A 124 -13.43 9.10 -3.62
CA GLU A 124 -12.32 8.15 -3.44
C GLU A 124 -11.45 8.54 -2.24
N VAL A 125 -11.25 9.85 -2.02
CA VAL A 125 -10.45 10.38 -0.90
C VAL A 125 -11.06 10.02 0.47
N HIS A 126 -12.38 9.86 0.53
CA HIS A 126 -13.09 9.42 1.73
C HIS A 126 -12.58 8.10 2.29
N ASP A 127 -12.14 7.21 1.40
CA ASP A 127 -11.62 5.91 1.74
C ASP A 127 -10.22 5.99 2.38
N TYR A 128 -9.45 7.05 2.10
CA TYR A 128 -8.14 7.31 2.70
C TYR A 128 -8.27 7.83 4.12
N GLU A 129 -9.12 8.84 4.34
CA GLU A 129 -9.41 9.40 5.67
C GLU A 129 -9.94 8.32 6.62
N LYS A 130 -10.91 7.51 6.17
CA LYS A 130 -11.51 6.45 6.99
C LYS A 130 -10.53 5.39 7.50
N ARG A 131 -9.41 5.18 6.81
CA ARG A 131 -8.39 4.20 7.21
C ARG A 131 -7.38 4.77 8.21
N LEU A 132 -7.32 6.10 8.37
CA LEU A 132 -6.47 6.74 9.34
C LEU A 132 -6.96 6.47 10.78
N ASP A 133 -6.01 6.24 11.68
CA ASP A 133 -6.31 6.14 13.11
C ASP A 133 -6.69 7.55 13.65
N LYS A 134 -7.62 7.61 14.60
CA LYS A 134 -8.06 8.87 15.22
C LYS A 134 -6.90 9.67 15.83
N ARG A 135 -5.79 9.00 16.19
CA ARG A 135 -4.56 9.63 16.70
C ARG A 135 -3.88 10.56 15.69
N PHE A 136 -4.21 10.45 14.39
CA PHE A 136 -3.73 11.36 13.36
C PHE A 136 -4.55 12.64 13.24
N MET A 137 -5.70 12.73 13.94
CA MET A 137 -6.58 13.90 13.92
C MET A 137 -6.92 14.35 12.50
N ALA A 138 -7.21 13.36 11.65
CA ALA A 138 -7.45 13.59 10.25
C ALA A 138 -8.89 14.03 9.98
N ASP A 139 -9.07 14.91 9.01
CA ASP A 139 -10.39 15.35 8.54
C ASP A 139 -10.36 15.58 7.03
N LYS A 140 -11.43 15.22 6.33
CA LYS A 140 -11.50 15.32 4.88
C LYS A 140 -12.20 16.61 4.47
N SER A 141 -11.59 17.37 3.56
CA SER A 141 -12.20 18.50 2.88
C SER A 141 -12.08 18.34 1.36
N GLY A 142 -13.17 17.98 0.68
CA GLY A 142 -13.18 17.83 -0.78
C GLY A 142 -12.21 16.73 -1.26
N ARG A 143 -11.16 17.13 -1.99
CA ARG A 143 -10.07 16.28 -2.47
C ARG A 143 -8.85 16.27 -1.54
N SER A 144 -8.91 16.98 -0.42
CA SER A 144 -7.81 17.04 0.56
C SER A 144 -8.14 16.25 1.81
N VAL A 145 -7.08 15.81 2.50
CA VAL A 145 -7.13 15.31 3.88
C VAL A 145 -6.21 16.17 4.74
N TYR A 146 -6.77 16.81 5.76
CA TYR A 146 -6.03 17.48 6.81
C TYR A 146 -5.52 16.44 7.80
N ILE A 147 -4.27 16.56 8.26
CA ILE A 147 -3.60 15.63 9.16
C ILE A 147 -3.02 16.43 10.33
N GLY A 148 -3.76 16.45 11.45
CA GLY A 148 -3.41 17.24 12.64
C GLY A 148 -2.27 16.68 13.50
N ALA A 149 -1.73 15.50 13.17
CA ALA A 149 -0.51 14.98 13.80
C ALA A 149 0.52 14.54 12.74
N PRO A 150 1.20 15.50 12.07
CA PRO A 150 2.12 15.25 10.97
C PRO A 150 3.18 14.19 11.25
N GLU A 151 3.89 14.31 12.36
CA GLU A 151 5.00 13.40 12.72
C GLU A 151 4.53 11.96 12.90
N ARG A 152 3.35 11.77 13.53
CA ARG A 152 2.79 10.43 13.74
C ARG A 152 2.33 9.80 12.44
N PHE A 153 1.76 10.61 11.55
CA PHE A 153 1.36 10.15 10.24
C PHE A 153 2.58 9.74 9.42
N ALA A 154 3.60 10.61 9.34
CA ALA A 154 4.83 10.36 8.60
C ALA A 154 5.54 9.07 9.07
N ASP A 155 5.69 8.88 10.38
CA ASP A 155 6.22 7.64 10.97
C ASP A 155 5.37 6.41 10.58
N TRP A 156 4.04 6.54 10.63
CA TRP A 156 3.14 5.44 10.24
C TRP A 156 3.28 5.07 8.76
N ILE A 157 3.40 6.04 7.84
CA ILE A 157 3.60 5.76 6.40
C ILE A 157 5.06 5.47 6.03
N GLY A 158 6.02 5.63 6.93
CA GLY A 158 7.43 5.33 6.68
C GLY A 158 8.20 6.43 5.94
N TYR A 159 7.79 7.70 6.09
CA TYR A 159 8.49 8.87 5.55
C TYR A 159 8.82 9.85 6.67
N SER A 160 9.69 10.83 6.42
CA SER A 160 9.77 12.03 7.27
C SER A 160 8.80 13.10 6.77
N VAL A 161 8.43 14.04 7.64
CA VAL A 161 7.59 15.18 7.24
C VAL A 161 8.26 15.99 6.13
N GLU A 162 9.58 16.14 6.18
CA GLU A 162 10.38 16.81 5.15
C GLU A 162 10.32 16.06 3.81
N THR A 163 10.41 14.73 3.81
CA THR A 163 10.28 13.95 2.58
C THR A 163 8.90 14.11 1.93
N LEU A 164 7.84 14.19 2.74
CA LEU A 164 6.48 14.39 2.24
C LEU A 164 6.28 15.78 1.63
N LEU A 165 6.95 16.79 2.19
CA LEU A 165 6.87 18.18 1.75
C LEU A 165 7.85 18.51 0.60
N ALA A 166 8.77 17.60 0.28
CA ALA A 166 9.69 17.79 -0.83
C ALA A 166 8.93 17.67 -2.15
N ASP A 167 9.21 18.57 -3.09
CA ASP A 167 8.63 18.46 -4.43
C ASP A 167 9.17 17.19 -5.13
N PRO A 168 8.31 16.44 -5.84
CA PRO A 168 8.72 15.23 -6.55
C PRO A 168 9.76 15.50 -7.66
N GLU A 169 10.00 16.76 -8.03
CA GLU A 169 10.95 17.17 -9.07
C GLU A 169 12.41 17.34 -8.57
N GLU A 170 12.68 17.32 -7.26
CA GLU A 170 14.06 17.52 -6.74
C GLU A 170 14.89 16.24 -6.61
N ASN A 171 14.34 15.06 -6.94
CA ASN A 171 15.06 13.78 -6.90
C ASN A 171 15.38 13.25 -8.31
N ASP A 172 16.02 14.08 -9.15
CA ASP A 172 16.72 13.58 -10.33
C ASP A 172 18.20 13.30 -9.99
N PRO A 173 18.64 12.04 -9.87
CA PRO A 173 20.04 11.73 -9.69
C PRO A 173 20.72 11.74 -11.07
N THR A 174 20.73 12.88 -11.75
CA THR A 174 21.76 13.11 -12.78
C THR A 174 23.04 13.50 -12.07
N ASP A 175 23.77 12.44 -11.75
CA ASP A 175 25.13 12.44 -11.26
C ASP A 175 26.07 13.21 -12.19
N SER A 176 27.12 13.71 -11.57
CA SER A 176 28.10 14.64 -12.09
C SER A 176 29.00 14.00 -13.15
N THR A 177 29.27 14.73 -14.24
CA THR A 177 30.52 14.65 -15.01
C THR A 177 30.67 16.05 -15.63
N GLY A 178 31.56 16.91 -15.16
CA GLY A 178 33.00 16.73 -15.12
C GLY A 178 33.60 17.71 -16.13
N ASP A 179 34.16 18.81 -15.59
CA ASP A 179 35.30 19.61 -16.07
C ASP A 179 35.55 19.84 -17.58
N GLY A 180 35.91 21.09 -17.89
CA GLY A 180 36.97 21.36 -18.87
C GLY A 180 36.57 22.23 -20.06
N ALA A 181 37.14 23.43 -20.09
CA ALA A 181 37.17 24.37 -21.21
C ALA A 181 37.73 23.76 -22.50
N ASP A 182 37.25 24.22 -23.65
CA ASP A 182 38.05 25.04 -24.58
C ASP A 182 37.21 25.39 -25.82
N ASP A 183 37.03 26.70 -26.01
CA ASP A 183 36.60 27.33 -27.26
C ASP A 183 37.79 27.28 -28.24
N PRO A 184 37.56 27.06 -29.54
CA PRO A 184 38.04 28.11 -30.45
C PRO A 184 37.11 28.40 -31.63
N PRO A 185 37.21 29.61 -32.21
CA PRO A 185 36.46 30.02 -33.37
C PRO A 185 37.18 29.62 -34.68
N ASP A 186 36.43 29.52 -35.77
CA ASP A 186 36.55 30.36 -36.97
C ASP A 186 36.11 29.65 -38.27
N ASP A 187 35.56 30.48 -39.15
CA ASP A 187 34.92 30.32 -40.46
C ASP A 187 35.38 29.20 -41.40
N THR A 188 34.41 28.63 -42.15
CA THR A 188 34.51 28.55 -43.63
C THR A 188 33.18 28.18 -44.32
N ASP A 189 32.81 29.00 -45.30
CA ASP A 189 31.83 28.74 -46.36
C ASP A 189 32.20 27.52 -47.23
N HIS A 190 31.22 26.71 -47.66
CA HIS A 190 30.78 26.53 -49.07
C HIS A 190 29.94 25.26 -49.29
N ASP A 191 28.88 25.48 -50.09
CA ASP A 191 28.08 24.59 -50.93
C ASP A 191 28.62 23.21 -51.32
N GLY A 192 27.71 22.23 -51.41
CA GLY A 192 27.92 21.04 -52.24
C GLY A 192 27.09 19.82 -51.88
N GLU A 193 25.98 19.63 -52.60
CA GLU A 193 25.11 18.44 -52.63
C GLU A 193 25.86 17.10 -52.76
N SER A 194 25.37 16.03 -52.10
CA SER A 194 24.92 14.81 -52.81
C SER A 194 24.48 13.66 -51.89
N THR A 195 23.19 13.32 -52.07
CA THR A 195 22.57 11.98 -52.23
C THR A 195 22.73 10.84 -51.20
N GLY A 196 21.58 10.27 -50.81
CA GLY A 196 21.46 8.92 -50.25
C GLY A 196 20.21 8.70 -49.38
N PHE A 197 19.00 8.83 -49.92
CA PHE A 197 18.08 7.71 -50.25
C PHE A 197 17.38 7.00 -49.06
N LEU A 198 16.06 7.04 -49.13
CA LEU A 198 15.05 6.43 -48.26
C LEU A 198 15.02 4.89 -48.30
N GLY A 199 14.54 4.29 -47.20
CA GLY A 199 13.96 2.94 -47.12
C GLY A 199 14.56 2.12 -45.96
N ARG A 200 13.83 1.49 -45.04
CA ARG A 200 12.49 0.91 -45.12
C ARG A 200 11.97 0.62 -43.70
N LEU A 201 10.66 0.81 -43.54
CA LEU A 201 9.81 0.08 -42.58
C LEU A 201 9.84 -1.44 -42.84
N PHE A 202 9.54 -2.20 -41.78
CA PHE A 202 9.38 -3.66 -41.63
C PHE A 202 10.62 -4.45 -41.17
N GLY A 203 10.54 -4.92 -39.93
CA GLY A 203 11.46 -5.85 -39.26
C GLY A 203 11.37 -5.70 -37.77
#